data_AF-A0A0U3EK42-F1
#
_entry.id   AF-A0A0U3EK42-F1
#
_cell.length_a   1.000
_cell.length_b   1.000
_cell.length_c   1.000
_cell.angle_alpha   90.00
_cell.angle_beta   90.00
_cell.angle_gamma   90.00
#
_symmetry.space_group_name_H-M   'P 1'
#
loop_
_entity.id
_entity.type
_entity.pdbx_description
1 polymer ?
#
loop_
_entity_poly.entity_id
_entity_poly.type
_entity_poly.pdbx_seq_one_letter_code
_entity_poly.pdbx_strand_id
1 'polypeptide(L)'
;MKRIIVILFVLLIFIPASSAGNVTIKGINFEIPDQFDHGTQKDTSYVYQSGFKFRILALDSYKNLRFNYGSDMEGAKSYEQTSIAGHDAVVIHNEYKSSPYTTVYFATADKIFLVCFNDTYVNSEITDMISKTPLQNSSSSTFYGALDEALADYQVQLEQEKRDYDSYQSSKSNQPTNRFFFFRF
;
A
#
# COMPACT_ATOMS: atom_id res chain seq x y z
N MET A 1 -65.29 25.62 -13.20
CA MET A 1 -64.50 24.58 -12.52
C MET A 1 -63.09 24.59 -13.10
N LYS A 2 -62.10 25.13 -12.38
CA LYS A 2 -60.71 25.22 -12.84
C LYS A 2 -59.92 24.02 -12.29
N ARG A 3 -59.36 23.19 -13.17
CA ARG A 3 -58.47 22.09 -12.80
C ARG A 3 -57.06 22.65 -12.61
N ILE A 4 -56.51 22.51 -11.41
CA ILE A 4 -55.11 22.84 -11.10
C ILE A 4 -54.29 21.59 -11.44
N ILE A 5 -53.39 21.72 -12.42
CA ILE A 5 -52.37 20.71 -12.69
C ILE A 5 -51.15 21.12 -11.86
N VAL A 6 -50.79 20.29 -10.88
CA VAL A 6 -49.55 20.45 -10.11
C VAL A 6 -48.46 19.69 -10.87
N ILE A 7 -47.53 20.43 -11.47
CA ILE A 7 -46.33 19.87 -12.09
C ILE A 7 -45.28 19.74 -11.00
N LEU A 8 -44.95 18.51 -10.62
CA LEU A 8 -43.88 18.18 -9.68
C LEU A 8 -42.54 18.26 -10.42
N PHE A 9 -41.77 19.33 -10.21
CA PHE A 9 -40.39 19.42 -10.69
C PHE A 9 -39.50 18.56 -9.77
N VAL A 10 -39.10 17.39 -10.24
CA VAL A 10 -38.03 16.61 -9.60
C VAL A 10 -36.71 17.33 -9.89
N LEU A 11 -36.19 18.03 -8.88
CA LEU A 11 -34.86 18.61 -8.92
C LEU A 11 -33.84 17.46 -8.94
N LEU A 12 -33.35 17.10 -10.13
CA LEU A 12 -32.10 16.37 -10.29
C LEU A 12 -30.99 17.29 -9.76
N ILE A 13 -30.62 17.10 -8.51
CA ILE A 13 -29.41 17.71 -7.95
C ILE A 13 -28.24 17.03 -8.69
N PHE A 14 -27.71 17.72 -9.70
CA PHE A 14 -26.37 17.46 -10.21
C PHE A 14 -25.43 17.81 -9.05
N ILE A 15 -25.03 16.80 -8.28
CA ILE A 15 -23.91 16.94 -7.36
C ILE A 15 -22.69 17.10 -8.28
N PRO A 16 -22.00 18.25 -8.30
CA PRO A 16 -20.75 18.34 -9.05
C PRO A 16 -19.83 17.26 -8.49
N ALA A 17 -19.30 16.41 -9.37
CA ALA A 17 -18.18 15.54 -9.01
C ALA A 17 -17.12 16.43 -8.36
N SER A 18 -16.75 16.10 -7.12
CA SER A 18 -15.66 16.78 -6.47
C SER A 18 -14.43 16.61 -7.36
N SER A 19 -13.66 17.69 -7.53
CA SER A 19 -12.48 17.62 -8.38
C SER A 19 -11.41 16.87 -7.61
N ALA A 20 -11.27 15.57 -7.88
CA ALA A 20 -10.19 14.76 -7.38
C ALA A 20 -8.84 15.50 -7.50
N GLY A 21 -8.09 15.56 -6.39
CA GLY A 21 -6.81 16.23 -6.33
C GLY A 21 -5.79 15.49 -7.21
N ASN A 22 -5.12 16.20 -8.12
CA ASN A 22 -4.05 15.61 -8.92
C ASN A 22 -2.72 15.70 -8.19
N VAL A 23 -2.01 14.58 -8.05
CA VAL A 23 -0.66 14.53 -7.47
C VAL A 23 0.32 13.88 -8.41
N THR A 24 1.57 14.34 -8.41
CA THR A 24 2.64 13.79 -9.23
C THR A 24 3.67 13.10 -8.34
N ILE A 25 3.90 11.80 -8.57
CA ILE A 25 4.87 10.99 -7.83
C ILE A 25 5.82 10.36 -8.85
N LYS A 26 7.12 10.67 -8.77
CA LYS A 26 8.14 10.20 -9.73
C LYS A 26 7.76 10.39 -11.21
N GLY A 27 7.09 11.49 -11.52
CA GLY A 27 6.64 11.84 -12.87
C GLY A 27 5.39 11.13 -13.36
N ILE A 28 4.72 10.34 -12.50
CA ILE A 28 3.41 9.76 -12.79
C ILE A 28 2.34 10.59 -12.08
N ASN A 29 1.31 10.98 -12.83
CA ASN A 29 0.16 11.70 -12.28
C ASN A 29 -0.89 10.71 -11.77
N PHE A 30 -1.41 10.99 -10.59
CA PHE A 30 -2.50 10.25 -9.96
C PHE A 30 -3.64 11.22 -9.67
N GLU A 31 -4.83 10.84 -10.09
CA GLU A 31 -6.07 11.51 -9.69
C GLU A 31 -6.56 10.87 -8.39
N ILE A 32 -6.39 11.58 -7.27
CA ILE A 32 -6.66 11.05 -5.93
C ILE A 32 -8.17 11.04 -5.67
N PRO A 33 -8.76 9.89 -5.27
CA PRO A 33 -10.17 9.84 -4.90
C PRO A 33 -10.52 10.89 -3.84
N ASP A 34 -11.68 11.53 -3.98
CA ASP A 34 -12.09 12.67 -3.13
C ASP A 34 -12.00 12.40 -1.63
N GLN A 35 -12.33 11.17 -1.22
CA GLN A 35 -12.26 10.72 0.17
C GLN A 35 -10.84 10.68 0.77
N PHE A 36 -9.82 10.77 -0.09
CA PHE A 36 -8.41 10.79 0.27
C PHE A 36 -7.71 12.09 -0.15
N ASP A 37 -8.46 13.14 -0.50
CA ASP A 37 -7.90 14.45 -0.81
C ASP A 37 -7.23 15.09 0.43
N HIS A 38 -6.42 16.12 0.20
CA HIS A 38 -5.68 16.88 1.23
C HIS A 38 -4.65 16.06 2.03
N GLY A 39 -4.12 15.00 1.43
CA GLY A 39 -2.96 14.27 1.93
C GLY A 39 -1.64 15.03 1.73
N THR A 40 -0.55 14.46 2.23
CA THR A 40 0.80 15.02 2.10
C THR A 40 1.53 14.38 0.92
N GLN A 41 1.91 15.20 -0.06
CA GLN A 41 2.74 14.78 -1.19
C GLN A 41 4.23 14.94 -0.90
N LYS A 42 5.02 13.99 -1.38
CA LYS A 42 6.49 13.99 -1.48
C LYS A 42 6.88 13.49 -2.87
N ASP A 43 8.16 13.62 -3.25
CA ASP A 43 8.66 13.15 -4.55
C ASP A 43 8.35 11.66 -4.82
N THR A 44 8.44 10.84 -3.77
CA THR A 44 8.28 9.39 -3.85
C THR A 44 6.93 8.89 -3.32
N SER A 45 6.10 9.74 -2.73
CA SER A 45 4.87 9.27 -2.09
C SER A 45 3.77 10.30 -1.93
N TYR A 46 2.57 9.80 -1.68
CA TYR A 46 1.44 10.56 -1.18
C TYR A 46 0.83 9.79 0.00
N VAL A 47 0.48 10.49 1.08
CA VAL A 47 -0.12 9.86 2.28
C VAL A 47 -1.27 10.70 2.81
N TYR A 48 -2.44 10.09 2.96
CA TYR A 48 -3.58 10.69 3.63
C TYR A 48 -3.79 10.03 5.00
N GLN A 49 -3.69 10.83 6.07
CA GLN A 49 -3.76 10.46 7.49
C GLN A 49 -2.69 9.45 7.97
N SER A 50 -2.61 8.26 7.38
CA SER A 50 -1.61 7.24 7.70
C SER A 50 -1.39 6.27 6.55
N GLY A 51 -0.28 5.51 6.60
CA GLY A 51 0.04 4.51 5.58
C GLY A 51 -0.95 3.34 5.48
N PHE A 52 -1.80 3.13 6.48
CA PHE A 52 -2.89 2.12 6.47
C PHE A 52 -4.26 2.74 6.22
N LYS A 53 -4.34 4.06 6.01
CA LYS A 53 -5.57 4.76 5.62
C LYS A 53 -5.62 4.96 4.13
N PHE A 54 -4.65 5.70 3.59
CA PHE A 54 -4.38 5.76 2.16
C PHE A 54 -2.94 6.21 1.91
N ARG A 55 -2.20 5.48 1.09
CA ARG A 55 -0.90 5.91 0.58
C ARG A 55 -0.65 5.41 -0.83
N ILE A 56 0.12 6.21 -1.58
CA ILE A 56 0.76 5.81 -2.82
C ILE A 56 2.27 5.93 -2.59
N LEU A 57 3.04 4.92 -2.99
CA LEU A 57 4.49 4.92 -2.85
C LEU A 57 5.13 4.38 -4.13
N ALA A 58 6.07 5.16 -4.68
CA ALA A 58 6.96 4.69 -5.73
C ALA A 58 8.02 3.75 -5.14
N LEU A 59 8.19 2.58 -5.75
CA LEU A 59 9.17 1.57 -5.33
C LEU A 59 10.41 1.62 -6.23
N ASP A 60 10.96 2.83 -6.35
CA ASP A 60 12.07 3.16 -7.25
C ASP A 60 13.43 2.61 -6.79
N SER A 61 13.57 2.27 -5.51
CA SER A 61 14.73 1.54 -5.00
C SER A 61 14.37 0.09 -4.68
N TYR A 62 15.27 -0.83 -5.02
CA TYR A 62 15.12 -2.25 -4.69
C TYR A 62 14.93 -2.46 -3.18
N LYS A 63 15.60 -1.67 -2.34
CA LYS A 63 15.42 -1.70 -0.88
C LYS A 63 13.97 -1.40 -0.47
N ASN A 64 13.32 -0.40 -1.08
CA ASN A 64 11.93 -0.06 -0.78
C ASN A 64 10.98 -1.16 -1.26
N LEU A 65 11.21 -1.70 -2.46
CA LEU A 65 10.42 -2.81 -3.00
C LEU A 65 10.48 -4.02 -2.07
N ARG A 66 11.69 -4.50 -1.80
CA ARG A 66 11.98 -5.64 -0.92
C ARG A 66 11.35 -5.50 0.46
N PHE A 67 11.51 -4.35 1.11
CA PHE A 67 10.96 -4.15 2.44
C PHE A 67 9.43 -4.05 2.46
N ASN A 68 8.82 -3.28 1.55
CA ASN A 68 7.37 -3.12 1.55
C ASN A 68 6.66 -4.39 1.07
N TYR A 69 7.06 -4.94 -0.08
CA TYR A 69 6.43 -6.13 -0.64
C TYR A 69 6.65 -7.35 0.24
N GLY A 70 7.89 -7.58 0.69
CA GLY A 70 8.21 -8.69 1.59
C GLY A 70 7.46 -8.60 2.91
N SER A 71 7.41 -7.42 3.54
CA SER A 71 6.66 -7.24 4.80
C SER A 71 5.15 -7.41 4.61
N ASP A 72 4.56 -6.93 3.51
CA ASP A 72 3.13 -7.10 3.24
C ASP A 72 2.78 -8.57 2.96
N MET A 73 3.65 -9.30 2.25
CA MET A 73 3.49 -10.73 1.98
C MET A 73 3.62 -11.58 3.24
N GLU A 74 4.57 -11.26 4.13
CA GLU A 74 4.75 -11.98 5.40
C GLU A 74 3.50 -11.85 6.31
N GLY A 75 2.83 -10.69 6.26
CA GLY A 75 1.59 -10.45 7.01
C GLY A 75 0.32 -10.99 6.34
N ALA A 76 0.39 -11.33 5.05
CA ALA A 76 -0.76 -11.48 4.17
C ALA A 76 -1.79 -12.48 4.70
N LYS A 77 -3.06 -12.07 4.73
CA LYS A 77 -4.20 -12.97 4.94
C LYS A 77 -4.55 -13.72 3.66
N SER A 78 -4.44 -13.03 2.54
CA SER A 78 -4.56 -13.58 1.18
C SER A 78 -3.90 -12.64 0.19
N TYR A 79 -3.57 -13.15 -0.98
CA TYR A 79 -3.08 -12.37 -2.09
C TYR A 79 -3.48 -12.99 -3.43
N GLU A 80 -3.50 -12.18 -4.48
CA GLU A 80 -3.71 -12.64 -5.85
C GLU A 80 -2.88 -11.85 -6.86
N GLN A 81 -2.41 -12.53 -7.91
CA GLN A 81 -1.89 -11.91 -9.12
C GLN A 81 -3.06 -11.66 -10.07
N THR A 82 -3.18 -10.45 -10.61
CA THR A 82 -4.34 -10.03 -11.40
C THR A 82 -3.97 -8.92 -12.39
N SER A 83 -4.96 -8.39 -13.10
CA SER A 83 -4.82 -7.16 -13.86
C SER A 83 -5.87 -6.13 -13.42
N ILE A 84 -5.42 -4.88 -13.21
CA ILE A 84 -6.29 -3.75 -12.91
C ILE A 84 -6.16 -2.75 -14.05
N ALA A 85 -7.25 -2.57 -14.81
CA ALA A 85 -7.31 -1.65 -15.93
C ALA A 85 -6.18 -1.81 -16.98
N GLY A 86 -5.69 -3.04 -17.18
CA GLY A 86 -4.62 -3.33 -18.13
C GLY A 86 -3.21 -3.25 -17.56
N HIS A 87 -3.06 -2.94 -16.27
CA HIS A 87 -1.80 -3.05 -15.54
C HIS A 87 -1.70 -4.43 -14.91
N ASP A 88 -0.52 -5.05 -14.96
CA ASP A 88 -0.23 -6.20 -14.10
C ASP A 88 -0.18 -5.75 -12.64
N ALA A 89 -0.79 -6.55 -11.77
CA ALA A 89 -0.95 -6.19 -10.37
C ALA A 89 -0.86 -7.41 -9.44
N VAL A 90 -0.46 -7.15 -8.20
CA VAL A 90 -0.62 -8.05 -7.06
C VAL A 90 -1.45 -7.34 -6.01
N VAL A 91 -2.56 -7.95 -5.62
CA VAL A 91 -3.44 -7.46 -4.56
C VAL A 91 -3.18 -8.28 -3.31
N ILE A 92 -2.86 -7.61 -2.20
CA ILE A 92 -2.58 -8.23 -0.91
C ILE A 92 -3.58 -7.71 0.11
N HIS A 93 -4.24 -8.62 0.81
CA HIS A 93 -5.16 -8.30 1.89
C HIS A 93 -4.51 -8.56 3.24
N ASN A 94 -4.55 -7.55 4.10
CA ASN A 94 -3.90 -7.55 5.40
C ASN A 94 -4.80 -6.96 6.49
N GLU A 95 -4.33 -7.04 7.73
CA GLU A 95 -5.02 -6.46 8.88
C GLU A 95 -4.03 -5.72 9.78
N TYR A 96 -4.39 -4.50 10.18
CA TYR A 96 -3.66 -3.73 11.19
C TYR A 96 -4.60 -3.34 12.32
N LYS A 97 -4.31 -3.80 13.55
CA LYS A 97 -5.14 -3.55 14.74
C LYS A 97 -6.62 -3.91 14.50
N SER A 98 -6.88 -5.10 13.95
CA SER A 98 -8.23 -5.58 13.62
C SER A 98 -8.98 -4.75 12.58
N SER A 99 -8.29 -3.85 11.86
CA SER A 99 -8.84 -3.12 10.72
C SER A 99 -8.24 -3.69 9.43
N PRO A 100 -9.07 -4.14 8.46
CA PRO A 100 -8.56 -4.63 7.19
C PRO A 100 -7.94 -3.47 6.39
N TYR A 101 -6.94 -3.81 5.58
CA TYR A 101 -6.43 -2.93 4.54
C TYR A 101 -5.98 -3.75 3.34
N THR A 102 -6.02 -3.12 2.17
CA THR A 102 -5.59 -3.73 0.92
C THR A 102 -4.39 -2.94 0.40
N THR A 103 -3.36 -3.66 -0.06
CA THR A 103 -2.25 -3.09 -0.81
C THR A 103 -2.24 -3.65 -2.22
N VAL A 104 -2.24 -2.77 -3.21
CA VAL A 104 -2.11 -3.09 -4.63
C VAL A 104 -0.71 -2.70 -5.07
N TYR A 105 0.10 -3.67 -5.46
CA TYR A 105 1.35 -3.46 -6.19
C TYR A 105 1.04 -3.53 -7.68
N PHE A 106 1.46 -2.55 -8.47
CA PHE A 106 1.19 -2.56 -9.91
C PHE A 106 2.31 -1.86 -10.69
N ALA A 107 2.49 -2.27 -11.95
CA ALA A 107 3.44 -1.64 -12.85
C ALA A 107 2.77 -0.53 -13.67
N THR A 108 3.46 0.60 -13.83
CA THR A 108 3.02 1.73 -14.66
C THR A 108 4.24 2.43 -15.27
N ALA A 109 4.20 2.70 -16.58
CA ALA A 109 5.38 3.05 -17.37
C ALA A 109 6.54 2.06 -17.08
N ASP A 110 7.69 2.56 -16.62
CA ASP A 110 8.87 1.75 -16.25
C ASP A 110 9.05 1.59 -14.73
N LYS A 111 7.97 1.74 -13.95
CA LYS A 111 8.03 1.83 -12.49
C LYS A 111 7.04 0.89 -11.82
N ILE A 112 7.36 0.49 -10.60
CA ILE A 112 6.44 -0.23 -9.70
C ILE A 112 5.97 0.76 -8.63
N PHE A 113 4.67 0.78 -8.41
CA PHE A 113 4.05 1.51 -7.31
C PHE A 113 3.30 0.54 -6.40
N LEU A 114 3.11 0.96 -5.15
CA LEU A 114 2.04 0.42 -4.32
C LEU A 114 1.01 1.50 -4.01
N VAL A 115 -0.25 1.08 -3.94
CA VAL A 115 -1.38 1.85 -3.40
C VAL A 115 -1.94 1.04 -2.25
N CYS A 116 -1.98 1.62 -1.05
CA CYS A 116 -2.55 0.98 0.14
C CYS A 116 -3.73 1.80 0.64
N PHE A 117 -4.84 1.14 1.00
CA PHE A 117 -6.07 1.79 1.44
C PHE A 117 -6.84 0.93 2.46
N ASN A 118 -7.59 1.58 3.34
CA ASN A 118 -8.39 0.94 4.38
C ASN A 118 -9.74 0.44 3.83
N ASP A 119 -9.67 -0.56 2.97
CA ASP A 119 -10.82 -1.29 2.48
C ASP A 119 -10.42 -2.76 2.30
N THR A 120 -11.40 -3.64 2.35
CA THR A 120 -11.19 -5.10 2.21
C THR A 120 -10.95 -5.48 0.77
N TYR A 121 -11.51 -4.76 -0.21
CA TYR A 121 -11.43 -5.09 -1.62
C TYR A 121 -11.05 -3.88 -2.46
N VAL A 122 -10.42 -4.13 -3.61
CA VAL A 122 -10.19 -3.09 -4.62
C VAL A 122 -11.53 -2.56 -5.09
N ASN A 123 -11.80 -1.28 -4.82
CA ASN A 123 -13.04 -0.62 -5.20
C ASN A 123 -12.88 0.17 -6.52
N SER A 124 -13.99 0.70 -7.03
CA SER A 124 -14.01 1.38 -8.33
C SER A 124 -13.16 2.64 -8.39
N GLU A 125 -13.02 3.37 -7.27
CA GLU A 125 -12.22 4.59 -7.23
C GLU A 125 -10.72 4.29 -7.32
N ILE A 126 -10.25 3.22 -6.67
CA ILE A 126 -8.86 2.77 -6.80
C ILE A 126 -8.59 2.26 -8.22
N THR A 127 -9.52 1.49 -8.79
CA THR A 127 -9.41 1.01 -10.17
C THR A 127 -9.40 2.18 -11.17
N ASP A 128 -10.26 3.18 -10.99
CA ASP A 128 -10.30 4.38 -11.84
C ASP A 128 -9.00 5.19 -11.75
N MET A 129 -8.49 5.41 -10.53
CA MET A 129 -7.19 6.08 -10.31
C MET A 129 -6.05 5.35 -11.03
N ILE A 130 -5.98 4.02 -10.93
CA ILE A 130 -4.94 3.21 -11.62
C ILE A 130 -5.14 3.28 -13.14
N SER A 131 -6.38 3.21 -13.64
CA SER A 131 -6.67 3.24 -15.08
C SER A 131 -6.22 4.51 -15.80
N LYS A 132 -6.05 5.61 -15.06
CA LYS A 132 -5.63 6.91 -15.57
C LYS A 132 -4.10 7.05 -15.63
N THR A 133 -3.34 6.10 -15.10
CA THR A 133 -1.87 6.11 -15.22
C THR A 133 -1.43 5.50 -16.56
N PRO A 134 -0.21 5.79 -17.04
CA PRO A 134 0.30 5.17 -18.25
C PRO A 134 0.47 3.66 -18.08
N LEU A 135 0.05 2.87 -19.08
CA LEU A 135 0.31 1.43 -19.10
C LEU A 135 1.80 1.12 -18.89
N GLN A 136 2.07 -0.05 -18.32
CA GLN A 136 3.43 -0.52 -18.15
C GLN A 136 4.13 -0.75 -19.50
N ASN A 137 5.42 -0.45 -19.57
CA ASN A 137 6.28 -0.79 -20.71
C ASN A 137 6.96 -2.16 -20.50
N SER A 138 7.15 -2.57 -19.25
CA SER A 138 7.76 -3.85 -18.90
C SER A 138 6.80 -5.03 -19.18
N SER A 139 7.35 -6.20 -19.50
CA SER A 139 6.56 -7.42 -19.57
C SER A 139 6.08 -7.86 -18.19
N SER A 140 5.01 -8.65 -18.16
CA SER A 140 4.50 -9.28 -16.94
C SER A 140 5.57 -10.10 -16.22
N SER A 141 6.40 -10.83 -16.97
CA SER A 141 7.51 -11.60 -16.40
C SER A 141 8.54 -10.73 -15.67
N THR A 142 8.83 -9.52 -16.19
CA THR A 142 9.74 -8.58 -15.52
C THR A 142 9.12 -8.04 -14.23
N PHE A 143 7.83 -7.70 -14.26
CA PHE A 143 7.13 -7.22 -13.08
C PHE A 143 7.06 -8.29 -11.97
N TYR A 144 6.51 -9.46 -12.27
CA TYR A 144 6.37 -10.53 -11.28
C TYR A 144 7.73 -11.07 -10.82
N GLY A 145 8.71 -11.18 -11.73
CA GLY A 145 10.07 -11.59 -11.37
C GLY A 145 10.73 -10.64 -10.36
N ALA A 146 10.54 -9.33 -10.50
CA ALA A 146 11.05 -8.35 -9.53
C ALA A 146 10.37 -8.48 -8.16
N LEU A 147 9.09 -8.82 -8.12
CA LEU A 147 8.37 -9.09 -6.87
C LEU A 147 8.85 -10.38 -6.19
N ASP A 148 9.01 -11.45 -6.96
CA ASP A 148 9.48 -12.75 -6.45
C ASP A 148 10.91 -12.66 -5.89
N GLU A 149 11.81 -11.96 -6.59
CA GLU A 149 13.17 -11.68 -6.12
C GLU A 149 13.17 -10.88 -4.82
N ALA A 150 12.35 -9.81 -4.78
CA ALA A 150 12.18 -8.98 -3.59
C ALA A 150 11.63 -9.77 -2.38
N LEU A 151 10.71 -10.70 -2.60
CA LEU A 151 10.19 -11.55 -1.52
C LEU A 151 11.24 -12.52 -1.00
N ALA A 152 11.96 -13.21 -1.91
CA ALA A 152 13.01 -14.15 -1.53
C ALA A 152 14.12 -13.47 -0.71
N ASP A 153 14.59 -12.30 -1.16
CA ASP A 153 15.63 -11.56 -0.44
C ASP A 153 15.16 -10.99 0.90
N TYR A 154 13.86 -10.67 1.02
CA TYR A 154 13.28 -10.26 2.30
C TYR A 154 13.27 -11.42 3.31
N GLN A 155 12.88 -12.62 2.86
CA GLN A 155 12.88 -13.82 3.70
C GLN A 155 14.30 -14.18 4.18
N VAL A 156 15.30 -14.09 3.31
CA VAL A 156 16.71 -14.29 3.69
C VAL A 156 17.15 -13.27 4.75
N GLN A 157 16.75 -12.00 4.62
CA GLN A 157 17.03 -10.98 5.64
C GLN A 157 16.36 -11.34 6.98
N LEU A 158 15.08 -11.71 6.98
CA LEU A 158 14.36 -12.06 8.21
C LEU A 158 15.00 -13.24 8.94
N GLU A 159 15.41 -14.27 8.20
CA GLU A 159 16.12 -15.40 8.79
C GLU A 159 17.45 -14.98 9.41
N GLN A 160 18.20 -14.09 8.74
CA GLN A 160 19.46 -13.58 9.26
C GLN A 160 19.24 -12.76 10.54
N GLU A 161 18.26 -11.85 10.55
CA GLU A 161 17.91 -11.05 11.73
C GLU A 161 17.49 -11.92 12.91
N LYS A 162 16.74 -13.01 12.65
CA LYS A 162 16.38 -13.99 13.67
C LYS A 162 17.60 -14.69 14.25
N ARG A 163 18.53 -15.16 13.40
CA ARG A 163 19.78 -15.79 13.83
C ARG A 163 20.62 -14.84 14.70
N ASP A 164 20.73 -13.58 14.28
CA ASP A 164 21.50 -12.58 15.01
C ASP A 164 20.87 -12.24 16.36
N TYR A 165 19.54 -12.14 16.41
CA TYR A 165 18.80 -11.97 17.65
C TYR A 165 18.99 -13.15 18.61
N ASP A 166 18.84 -14.39 18.12
CA ASP A 166 19.00 -15.60 18.94
C ASP A 166 20.44 -15.72 19.49
N SER A 167 21.44 -15.41 18.65
CA SER A 167 22.85 -15.34 19.04
C SER A 167 23.07 -14.30 20.15
N TYR A 168 22.51 -13.10 19.99
CA TYR A 168 22.58 -12.03 20.99
C TYR A 168 21.94 -12.47 22.33
N GLN A 169 20.74 -13.05 22.32
CA GLN A 169 20.09 -13.52 23.55
C GLN A 169 20.87 -14.64 24.24
N SER A 170 21.41 -15.60 23.47
CA SER A 170 22.27 -16.68 23.99
C SER A 170 23.53 -16.13 24.66
N SER A 171 24.16 -15.13 24.05
CA SER A 171 25.33 -14.46 24.62
C SER A 171 25.01 -13.75 25.94
N LYS A 172 23.80 -13.16 26.05
CA LYS A 172 23.33 -12.46 27.26
C LYS A 172 22.95 -13.43 28.38
N SER A 173 22.34 -14.58 28.07
CA SER A 173 22.02 -15.61 29.06
C SER A 173 23.26 -16.30 29.64
N ASN A 174 24.36 -16.34 28.87
CA ASN A 174 25.63 -16.91 29.30
C ASN A 174 26.56 -15.91 30.00
N GLN A 175 26.11 -14.66 30.23
CA GLN A 175 26.84 -13.75 31.12
C GLN A 175 26.57 -14.13 32.58
N PRO A 176 27.60 -14.32 33.42
CA PRO A 176 27.40 -14.61 34.84
C PRO A 176 26.63 -13.45 35.48
N THR A 177 25.45 -13.74 36.03
CA THR A 177 24.74 -12.77 36.87
C THR A 177 25.60 -12.52 38.11
N ASN A 178 26.23 -11.36 38.20
CA ASN A 178 26.82 -10.90 39.46
C ASN A 178 25.68 -10.67 40.47
N ARG A 179 25.25 -11.74 41.15
CA ARG A 179 24.46 -11.67 42.38
C ARG A 179 25.38 -11.20 43.51
N PHE A 180 25.80 -9.93 43.47
CA PHE A 180 26.24 -9.26 44.68
C PHE A 180 24.99 -8.72 45.38
N PHE A 181 24.52 -9.51 46.35
CA PHE A 181 23.60 -9.04 47.38
C PHE A 181 24.28 -7.90 48.14
N PHE A 182 23.72 -6.69 48.06
CA PHE A 182 24.01 -5.63 49.01
C PHE A 182 23.42 -6.01 50.37
N PHE A 183 24.25 -6.42 51.32
CA PHE A 183 23.96 -6.18 52.74
C PHE A 183 24.85 -5.03 53.19
N ARG A 184 24.20 -3.90 53.53
CA ARG A 184 24.78 -2.86 54.38
C ARG A 184 24.89 -3.44 55.80
N PHE A 185 26.13 -3.57 56.29
CA PHE A 185 26.71 -3.00 57.52
C PHE A 185 27.97 -3.79 57.86
#